data_AF-A0A382I2A1-F1
#
_entry.id   AF-A0A382I2A1-F1
#
_cell.length_a   1.000
_cell.length_b   1.000
_cell.length_c   1.000
_cell.angle_alpha   90.00
_cell.angle_beta   90.00
_cell.angle_gamma   90.00
#
_symmetry.space_group_name_H-M   'P 1'
#
loop_
_entity.id
_entity.type
_entity.pdbx_description
1 polymer ?
#
loop_
_entity_poly.entity_id
_entity_poly.type
_entity_poly.pdbx_seq_one_letter_code
_entity_poly.pdbx_strand_id
1 'polypeptide(L)'
;MAISLRAKIVGQKREDQQVIIHKPDISESEKFPLNGLTYTKQRDYFKSGINICIGEGLVFSNGFECEITSKIPIQAGVGSSSAVMVNWIHFL
;
A
#
# COMPACT_ATOMS: atom_id res chain seq x y z
N MET A 1 21.34 -9.60 1.35
CA MET A 1 21.71 -8.56 0.36
C MET A 1 20.47 -7.75 0.03
N ALA A 2 20.47 -6.45 0.32
CA ALA A 2 19.43 -5.53 -0.14
C ALA A 2 19.80 -5.05 -1.55
N ILE A 3 18.99 -5.39 -2.54
CA ILE A 3 19.15 -4.83 -3.89
C ILE A 3 18.68 -3.38 -3.87
N SER A 4 19.43 -2.49 -4.53
CA SER A 4 19.18 -1.03 -4.57
C SER A 4 18.00 -0.64 -5.47
N LEU A 5 16.91 -1.39 -5.37
CA LEU A 5 15.68 -1.12 -6.09
C LEU A 5 14.70 -0.53 -5.08
N ARG A 6 14.41 0.76 -5.24
CA ARG A 6 13.56 1.51 -4.31
C ARG A 6 12.14 1.52 -4.86
N ALA A 7 11.22 0.91 -4.14
CA ALA A 7 9.81 1.30 -4.24
C ALA A 7 9.67 2.70 -3.62
N LYS A 8 8.95 3.59 -4.28
CA LYS A 8 8.63 4.92 -3.79
C LYS A 8 7.12 5.00 -3.64
N ILE A 9 6.68 5.36 -2.44
CA ILE A 9 5.29 5.65 -2.15
C ILE A 9 5.21 7.14 -1.87
N VAL A 10 4.39 7.85 -2.63
CA VAL A 10 4.13 9.27 -2.42
C VAL A 10 2.63 9.41 -2.30
N GLY A 11 2.16 10.05 -1.24
CA GLY A 11 0.73 10.24 -1.05
C GLY A 11 0.41 11.38 -0.12
N GLN A 12 -0.88 11.69 -0.08
CA GLN A 12 -1.46 12.74 0.71
C GLN A 12 -2.66 12.19 1.49
N LYS A 13 -2.87 12.73 2.69
CA LYS A 13 -4.08 12.45 3.46
C LYS A 13 -5.28 13.05 2.75
N ARG A 14 -6.41 12.37 2.83
CA ARG A 14 -7.70 12.81 2.29
C ARG A 14 -8.66 13.08 3.43
N GLU A 15 -9.60 13.99 3.20
CA GLU A 15 -10.66 14.27 4.18
C GLU A 15 -11.69 13.13 4.26
N ASP A 16 -11.84 12.35 3.18
CA ASP A 16 -12.71 11.18 3.14
C ASP A 16 -12.03 9.93 3.74
N GLN A 17 -12.80 8.90 4.09
CA GLN A 17 -12.26 7.62 4.61
C GLN A 17 -11.95 6.63 3.47
N GLN A 18 -11.46 7.13 2.33
CA GLN A 18 -11.13 6.30 1.18
C GLN A 18 -9.62 6.19 0.97
N VAL A 19 -9.18 4.97 0.67
CA VAL A 19 -7.82 4.68 0.26
C VAL A 19 -7.79 4.52 -1.25
N ILE A 20 -6.95 5.32 -1.90
CA ILE A 20 -6.70 5.25 -3.34
C ILE A 20 -5.22 4.98 -3.56
N ILE A 21 -4.91 3.92 -4.29
CA ILE A 21 -3.55 3.49 -4.60
C ILE A 21 -3.40 3.44 -6.11
N HIS A 22 -2.62 4.37 -6.65
CA HIS A 22 -2.28 4.40 -8.07
C HIS A 22 -0.97 3.63 -8.28
N LYS A 23 -0.95 2.77 -9.31
CA LYS A 23 0.19 1.97 -9.72
C LYS A 23 0.50 2.30 -11.19
N PRO A 24 1.00 3.51 -11.49
CA PRO A 24 1.19 3.97 -12.86
C PRO A 24 2.14 3.07 -13.67
N ASP A 25 3.07 2.38 -13.01
CA ASP A 25 4.00 1.45 -13.68
C ASP A 25 3.29 0.25 -14.35
N ILE A 26 2.09 -0.10 -13.90
CA ILE A 26 1.25 -1.14 -14.49
C ILE A 26 -0.11 -0.62 -14.96
N SER A 27 -0.29 0.71 -14.98
CA SER A 27 -1.57 1.35 -15.32
C SER A 27 -2.77 0.82 -14.53
N GLU A 28 -2.55 0.40 -13.27
CA GLU A 28 -3.62 -0.04 -12.38
C GLU A 28 -3.88 0.98 -11.28
N SER A 29 -5.12 1.00 -10.78
CA SER A 29 -5.49 1.76 -9.59
C SER A 29 -6.38 0.90 -8.71
N GLU A 30 -6.13 0.89 -7.41
CA GLU A 30 -6.98 0.25 -6.42
C GLU A 30 -7.64 1.32 -5.56
N LYS A 31 -8.94 1.16 -5.32
CA LYS A 31 -9.68 2.02 -4.40
C LYS A 31 -10.49 1.16 -3.45
N PHE A 32 -10.44 1.48 -2.17
CA PHE A 32 -11.22 0.79 -1.15
C PHE A 32 -11.48 1.71 0.06
N PRO A 33 -12.62 1.56 0.74
CA PRO A 33 -12.88 2.29 1.97
C PRO A 33 -12.02 1.75 3.12
N LEU A 34 -11.61 2.63 4.04
CA LEU A 34 -11.03 2.26 5.33
C LEU A 34 -12.06 1.59 6.25
N ASN A 35 -13.33 1.95 6.08
CA ASN A 35 -14.42 1.40 6.88
C ASN A 35 -14.88 0.07 6.27
N GLY A 36 -14.57 -1.05 6.94
CA GLY A 36 -14.95 -2.39 6.49
C GLY A 36 -13.96 -3.00 5.50
N LEU A 37 -12.69 -3.15 5.89
CA LEU A 37 -11.62 -3.78 5.11
C LEU A 37 -11.85 -5.29 4.92
N THR A 38 -12.79 -5.64 4.04
CA THR A 38 -12.99 -7.02 3.61
C THR A 38 -11.92 -7.42 2.60
N TYR A 39 -11.24 -8.53 2.87
CA TYR A 39 -10.30 -9.14 1.93
C TYR A 39 -11.08 -9.64 0.72
N THR A 40 -10.85 -9.03 -0.44
CA THR A 40 -11.53 -9.40 -1.69
C THR A 40 -10.61 -10.16 -2.63
N LYS A 41 -9.29 -10.03 -2.46
CA LYS A 41 -8.30 -10.72 -3.29
C LYS A 41 -7.30 -11.48 -2.42
N GLN A 42 -6.81 -12.59 -2.95
CA GLN A 42 -5.84 -13.48 -2.31
C GLN A 42 -4.45 -12.83 -2.08
N ARG A 43 -4.20 -11.64 -2.64
CA ARG A 43 -2.94 -10.87 -2.52
C ARG A 43 -3.19 -9.39 -2.17
N ASP A 44 -4.14 -9.11 -1.28
CA ASP A 44 -4.46 -7.76 -0.80
C ASP A 44 -3.43 -7.25 0.25
N TYR A 45 -2.16 -7.08 -0.13
CA TYR A 45 -1.08 -6.64 0.77
C TYR A 45 -1.39 -5.31 1.48
N PHE A 46 -1.99 -4.34 0.78
CA PHE A 46 -2.29 -3.02 1.34
C PHE A 46 -3.36 -3.08 2.43
N LYS A 47 -4.43 -3.86 2.21
CA LYS A 47 -5.47 -4.07 3.22
C LYS A 47 -4.95 -4.85 4.42
N SER A 48 -4.10 -5.87 4.19
CA SER A 48 -3.44 -6.58 5.28
C SER A 48 -2.58 -5.66 6.13
N GLY A 49 -1.80 -4.76 5.51
CA GLY A 49 -1.00 -3.77 6.24
C GLY A 49 -1.85 -2.85 7.12
N ILE A 50 -2.94 -2.31 6.56
CA ILE A 50 -3.85 -1.45 7.33
C ILE A 50 -4.54 -2.24 8.47
N ASN A 51 -5.00 -3.46 8.21
CA ASN A 51 -5.62 -4.30 9.22
C ASN A 51 -4.66 -4.65 10.37
N ILE A 52 -3.38 -4.88 10.07
CA ILE A 52 -2.36 -5.07 11.11
C ILE A 52 -2.21 -3.79 11.92
N CYS A 53 -2.07 -2.63 11.28
CA CYS A 53 -1.99 -1.35 12.00
C CYS A 53 -3.21 -1.10 12.90
N ILE A 54 -4.43 -1.36 12.40
CA ILE A 54 -5.66 -1.26 13.20
C ILE A 54 -5.63 -2.26 14.37
N GLY A 55 -5.18 -3.49 14.14
CA GLY A 55 -5.03 -4.53 15.17
C GLY A 55 -4.02 -4.15 16.26
N GLU A 56 -2.97 -3.41 15.91
CA GLU A 56 -1.98 -2.84 16.84
C GLU A 56 -2.48 -1.55 17.52
N GLY A 57 -3.70 -1.10 17.24
CA GLY A 57 -4.33 0.06 17.88
C GLY A 57 -4.17 1.39 17.15
N LEU A 58 -3.67 1.41 15.91
CA LEU A 58 -3.66 2.62 15.09
C LEU A 58 -5.08 2.95 14.60
N VAL A 59 -5.47 4.22 14.74
CA VAL A 59 -6.77 4.72 14.27
C VAL A 59 -6.56 5.62 13.07
N PHE A 60 -7.16 5.23 11.94
CA PHE A 60 -7.16 6.03 10.71
C PHE A 60 -8.46 6.81 10.62
N SER A 61 -8.45 8.08 11.04
CA SER A 61 -9.61 8.98 10.93
C SER A 61 -9.82 9.52 9.51
N ASN A 62 -8.79 9.43 8.69
CA ASN A 62 -8.71 9.98 7.35
C ASN A 62 -8.18 8.92 6.39
N GLY A 63 -8.69 8.96 5.16
CA GLY A 63 -8.17 8.23 4.03
C GLY A 63 -6.88 8.83 3.50
N PHE A 64 -6.36 8.19 2.47
CA PHE A 64 -5.12 8.61 1.83
C PHE A 64 -5.12 8.21 0.36
N GLU A 65 -4.59 9.09 -0.44
CA GLU A 65 -4.34 8.85 -1.86
C GLU A 65 -2.84 8.80 -2.05
N CYS A 66 -2.36 7.70 -2.61
CA CYS A 66 -0.95 7.49 -2.83
C CYS A 66 -0.68 6.87 -4.19
N GLU A 67 0.49 7.18 -4.72
CA GLU A 67 1.05 6.58 -5.91
C GLU A 67 2.23 5.71 -5.52
N ILE A 68 2.23 4.48 -6.02
CA ILE A 68 3.30 3.51 -5.80
C ILE A 68 4.03 3.32 -7.13
N THR A 69 5.29 3.72 -7.13
CA THR A 69 6.20 3.48 -8.24
C THR A 69 7.34 2.57 -7.79
N SER A 70 7.69 1.59 -8.60
CA SER A 70 8.69 0.59 -8.35
C SER A 70 9.56 0.41 -9.58
N LYS A 71 10.86 0.69 -9.42
CA LYS A 71 11.86 0.27 -10.41
C LYS A 71 12.13 -1.24 -10.36
N ILE A 72 11.51 -1.98 -9.44
CA ILE A 72 11.62 -3.44 -9.34
C ILE A 72 10.65 -4.07 -10.34
N PRO A 73 11.13 -4.85 -11.33
CA PRO A 73 10.24 -5.60 -12.20
C PRO A 73 9.38 -6.58 -11.39
N ILE A 74 8.06 -6.52 -11.58
CA ILE A 74 7.05 -7.27 -10.81
C ILE A 74 7.21 -8.79 -10.91
N GLN A 75 7.86 -9.28 -11.97
CA GLN A 75 8.13 -10.71 -12.20
C GLN A 75 9.34 -11.26 -11.44
N ALA A 76 10.10 -10.45 -10.70
CA ALA A 76 11.41 -10.89 -10.21
C ALA A 76 11.33 -11.91 -9.06
N GLY A 77 10.24 -12.01 -8.30
CA GLY A 77 10.18 -12.96 -7.16
C GLY A 77 11.22 -12.70 -6.06
N VAL A 78 11.94 -11.57 -6.11
CA VAL A 78 13.00 -11.21 -5.16
C VAL A 78 12.61 -9.93 -4.42
N GLY A 79 12.36 -10.02 -3.11
CA GLY A 79 12.38 -8.90 -2.16
C GLY A 79 11.38 -7.74 -2.33
N SER A 80 10.61 -7.69 -3.41
CA SER A 80 9.71 -6.57 -3.74
C SER A 80 8.52 -6.47 -2.77
N SER A 81 7.97 -7.61 -2.35
CA SER A 81 6.80 -7.66 -1.45
C SER A 81 7.11 -7.12 -0.05
N SER A 82 8.27 -7.48 0.53
CA SER A 82 8.68 -6.98 1.85
C SER A 82 9.04 -5.49 1.80
N ALA A 83 9.72 -5.03 0.74
CA ALA A 83 10.06 -3.62 0.58
C ALA A 83 8.82 -2.73 0.43
N VAL A 84 7.83 -3.18 -0.35
CA VAL A 84 6.54 -2.49 -0.50
C VAL A 84 5.79 -2.45 0.84
N MET A 85 5.75 -3.54 1.59
CA MET A 85 5.09 -3.57 2.91
C MET A 85 5.77 -2.66 3.94
N VAL A 86 7.11 -2.64 4.00
CA VAL A 86 7.84 -1.76 4.93
C VAL A 86 7.62 -0.29 4.57
N ASN A 87 7.70 0.08 3.29
CA ASN A 87 7.39 1.44 2.85
C ASN A 87 5.91 1.81 3.06
N TRP A 88 5.01 0.83 2.94
CA TRP A 88 3.58 1.02 3.18
C TRP A 88 3.31 1.35 4.64
N ILE A 89 3.83 0.53 5.56
CA ILE A 89 3.70 0.78 7.00
C ILE A 89 4.39 2.10 7.39
N HIS A 90 5.51 2.46 6.75
CA HIS A 90 6.16 3.74 6.98
C HIS A 90 5.36 4.95 6.49
N PHE A 91 4.50 4.77 5.49
CA PHE A 91 3.64 5.82 4.94
C PHE A 91 2.34 6.02 5.73
N LEU A 92 1.77 4.94 6.26
CA LEU A 92 0.54 4.93 7.08
C LEU A 92 0.70 5.74 8.38
#